data_AF-A0A354JSF2-F1
#
_entry.id   AF-A0A354JSF2-F1
#
_cell.length_a   1.000
_cell.length_b   1.000
_cell.length_c   1.000
_cell.angle_alpha   90.00
_cell.angle_beta   90.00
_cell.angle_gamma   90.00
#
_symmetry.space_group_name_H-M   'P 1'
#
loop_
_entity.id
_entity.type
_entity.pdbx_description
1 polymer ?
#
loop_
_entity_poly.entity_id
_entity_poly.type
_entity_poly.pdbx_seq_one_letter_code
_entity_poly.pdbx_strand_id
1 'polypeptide(L)'
;AEAAKQAVENDVHVLGISSLAAGHKTLVPQVIDELKKLGRDDIMVIVGGVIPPQDYQFLYDQGVVGIFGPGTPVATAAVKILEILLEKFEE
;
A
#
# COMPACT_ATOMS: atom_id res chain seq x y z
N ALA A 1 -2.53 11.45 -6.80
CA ALA A 1 -2.50 12.88 -6.42
C ALA A 1 -3.21 13.11 -5.09
N GLU A 2 -4.55 13.16 -5.04
CA GLU A 2 -5.27 13.55 -3.81
C GLU A 2 -5.02 12.62 -2.62
N ALA A 3 -5.11 11.29 -2.80
CA ALA A 3 -4.86 10.32 -1.73
C ALA A 3 -3.44 10.42 -1.15
N ALA A 4 -2.43 10.65 -1.99
CA ALA A 4 -1.04 10.84 -1.53
C ALA A 4 -0.91 12.13 -0.71
N LYS A 5 -1.50 13.23 -1.19
CA LYS A 5 -1.53 14.49 -0.44
C LYS A 5 -2.20 14.33 0.92
N GLN A 6 -3.35 13.68 0.98
CA GLN A 6 -4.03 13.41 2.26
C GLN A 6 -3.19 12.54 3.20
N ALA A 7 -2.51 11.52 2.68
CA ALA A 7 -1.62 10.67 3.48
C ALA A 7 -0.49 11.48 4.12
N VAL A 8 0.14 12.38 3.35
CA VAL A 8 1.20 13.28 3.84
C VAL A 8 0.66 14.28 4.87
N GLU A 9 -0.47 14.93 4.59
CA GLU A 9 -1.07 15.94 5.48
C GLU A 9 -1.51 15.35 6.83
N ASN A 10 -1.89 14.07 6.86
CA ASN A 10 -2.29 13.36 8.08
C ASN A 10 -1.15 12.59 8.74
N ASP A 11 0.08 12.69 8.22
CA ASP A 11 1.28 12.03 8.73
C ASP A 11 1.08 10.54 9.03
N VAL A 12 0.49 9.82 8.07
CA VAL A 12 0.20 8.39 8.25
C VAL A 12 1.44 7.54 8.05
N HIS A 13 1.57 6.47 8.83
CA HIS A 13 2.63 5.48 8.63
C HIS A 13 2.37 4.59 7.40
N VAL A 14 1.10 4.29 7.13
CA VAL A 14 0.67 3.33 6.10
C VAL A 14 -0.53 3.89 5.35
N LEU A 15 -0.47 3.88 4.01
CA LEU A 15 -1.59 4.14 3.13
C LEU A 15 -2.15 2.82 2.58
N GLY A 16 -3.38 2.49 2.98
CA GLY A 16 -4.11 1.32 2.47
C GLY A 16 -4.97 1.65 1.27
N ILE A 17 -4.72 1.00 0.13
CA ILE A 17 -5.47 1.20 -1.12
C ILE A 17 -6.41 0.02 -1.36
N SER A 18 -7.72 0.26 -1.40
CA SER A 18 -8.70 -0.77 -1.75
C SER A 18 -9.05 -0.70 -3.24
N SER A 19 -8.59 -1.69 -4.02
CA SER A 19 -8.80 -1.78 -5.48
C SER A 19 -9.78 -2.90 -5.82
N LEU A 20 -10.99 -2.52 -6.26
CA LEU A 20 -12.03 -3.46 -6.73
C LEU A 20 -12.26 -3.42 -8.25
N ALA A 21 -11.76 -2.39 -8.94
CA ALA A 21 -12.07 -2.10 -10.34
C ALA A 21 -10.87 -2.27 -11.30
N ALA A 22 -9.96 -3.19 -10.99
CA ALA A 22 -8.77 -3.50 -11.80
C ALA A 22 -7.81 -2.32 -12.10
N GLY A 23 -7.93 -1.20 -11.39
CA GLY A 23 -7.06 -0.03 -11.54
C GLY A 23 -5.71 -0.16 -10.81
N HIS A 24 -5.42 -1.27 -10.14
CA HIS A 24 -4.24 -1.42 -9.27
C HIS A 24 -2.92 -1.27 -10.03
N LYS A 25 -2.83 -1.72 -11.28
CA LYS A 25 -1.57 -1.61 -12.06
C LYS A 25 -1.20 -0.19 -12.49
N THR A 26 -2.15 0.74 -12.42
CA THR A 26 -1.95 2.14 -12.83
C THR A 26 -2.01 3.08 -11.64
N LEU A 27 -3.04 2.96 -10.81
CA LEU A 27 -3.30 3.90 -9.71
C LEU A 27 -2.32 3.70 -8.54
N VAL A 28 -1.93 2.46 -8.24
CA VAL A 28 -1.00 2.19 -7.12
C VAL A 28 0.39 2.77 -7.43
N PRO A 29 1.01 2.51 -8.60
CA PRO A 29 2.28 3.15 -8.97
C PRO A 29 2.20 4.68 -8.94
N GLN A 30 1.11 5.25 -9.48
CA GLN A 30 0.92 6.70 -9.49
C GLN A 30 0.84 7.30 -8.08
N VAL A 31 0.23 6.60 -7.12
CA VAL A 31 0.18 7.06 -5.72
C VAL A 31 1.55 6.99 -5.08
N ILE A 32 2.30 5.90 -5.28
CA ILE A 32 3.67 5.75 -4.75
C ILE A 32 4.60 6.83 -5.32
N ASP A 33 4.55 7.07 -6.62
CA ASP A 33 5.34 8.14 -7.26
C ASP A 33 4.96 9.52 -6.73
N GLU A 34 3.68 9.74 -6.42
CA GLU A 34 3.25 11.02 -5.86
C GLU A 34 3.72 11.19 -4.41
N LEU A 35 3.71 10.14 -3.58
CA LEU A 35 4.29 10.17 -2.24
C LEU A 35 5.79 10.53 -2.30
N LYS A 36 6.53 9.94 -3.24
CA LYS A 36 7.95 10.29 -3.49
C LYS A 36 8.13 11.76 -3.88
N LYS A 37 7.30 12.29 -4.78
CA LYS A 37 7.35 13.72 -5.17
C LYS A 37 7.08 14.65 -4.00
N LEU A 38 6.24 14.24 -3.05
CA LEU A 38 5.95 14.97 -1.83
C LEU A 38 7.00 14.79 -0.73
N GLY A 39 8.09 14.03 -1.00
CA GLY A 39 9.17 13.79 -0.06
C GLY A 39 8.79 12.85 1.09
N ARG A 40 7.79 11.98 0.88
CA ARG A 40 7.25 11.05 1.88
C ARG A 40 7.26 9.61 1.37
N ASP A 41 8.40 9.19 0.84
CA ASP A 41 8.67 7.82 0.43
C ASP A 41 8.80 6.85 1.64
N ASP A 42 8.84 7.39 2.86
CA ASP A 42 8.70 6.65 4.10
C ASP A 42 7.27 6.10 4.33
N ILE A 43 6.24 6.68 3.72
CA ILE A 43 4.86 6.19 3.89
C ILE A 43 4.72 4.86 3.14
N MET A 44 4.44 3.79 3.89
CA MET A 44 4.29 2.45 3.31
C MET A 44 2.96 2.32 2.58
N VAL A 45 2.93 1.59 1.46
CA VAL A 45 1.71 1.34 0.69
C VAL A 45 1.33 -0.13 0.75
N ILE A 46 0.10 -0.41 1.17
CA ILE A 46 -0.51 -1.74 1.11
C ILE A 46 -1.73 -1.70 0.18
N VAL A 47 -2.06 -2.84 -0.44
CA VAL A 47 -3.20 -2.92 -1.35
C VAL A 47 -4.13 -4.06 -0.94
N GLY A 48 -5.43 -3.80 -0.92
CA GLY A 48 -6.47 -4.81 -0.74
C GLY A 48 -7.48 -4.81 -1.87
N GLY A 49 -8.40 -5.78 -1.84
CA GLY A 49 -9.49 -5.88 -2.81
C GLY A 49 -9.33 -7.05 -3.78
N VAL A 50 -9.87 -6.92 -4.99
CA VAL A 50 -9.88 -8.01 -5.99
C VAL A 50 -8.69 -7.84 -6.92
N ILE A 51 -7.55 -8.39 -6.51
CA ILE A 51 -6.29 -8.33 -7.25
C ILE A 51 -5.93 -9.74 -7.74
N PRO A 52 -5.74 -9.95 -9.05
CA PRO A 52 -5.32 -11.23 -9.58
C PRO A 52 -3.90 -11.61 -9.09
N PRO A 53 -3.64 -12.86 -8.67
CA PRO A 53 -2.32 -13.28 -8.17
C PRO A 53 -1.16 -13.00 -9.12
N GLN A 54 -1.37 -13.07 -10.44
CA GLN A 54 -0.36 -12.76 -11.45
C GLN A 54 0.12 -11.30 -11.45
N ASP A 55 -0.65 -10.39 -10.85
CA ASP A 55 -0.28 -8.98 -10.74
C ASP A 55 0.48 -8.67 -9.44
N TYR A 56 0.62 -9.64 -8.53
CA TYR A 56 1.21 -9.38 -7.20
C TYR A 56 2.67 -8.97 -7.31
N GLN A 57 3.46 -9.70 -8.11
CA GLN A 57 4.87 -9.39 -8.29
C GLN A 57 5.06 -7.98 -8.86
N PHE A 58 4.25 -7.61 -9.85
CA PHE A 58 4.27 -6.25 -10.39
C PHE A 58 4.03 -5.20 -9.30
N LEU A 59 3.06 -5.41 -8.41
CA LEU A 59 2.78 -4.45 -7.34
C LEU A 59 3.91 -4.38 -6.31
N TYR A 60 4.50 -5.51 -5.93
CA TYR A 60 5.68 -5.54 -5.07
C TYR A 60 6.87 -4.80 -5.69
N ASP A 61 7.14 -5.02 -6.97
CA ASP A 61 8.22 -4.33 -7.71
C ASP A 61 8.03 -2.81 -7.77
N GLN A 62 6.79 -2.32 -7.62
CA GLN A 62 6.45 -0.90 -7.58
C GLN A 62 6.58 -0.29 -6.17
N GLY A 63 6.79 -1.11 -5.13
CA GLY A 63 6.98 -0.66 -3.75
C GLY A 63 5.79 -0.90 -2.82
N VAL A 64 4.81 -1.71 -3.22
CA VAL A 64 3.79 -2.21 -2.29
C VAL A 64 4.45 -3.15 -1.29
N VAL A 65 4.14 -3.02 0.00
CA VAL A 65 4.72 -3.87 1.06
C VAL A 65 3.79 -4.98 1.54
N GLY A 66 2.53 -4.98 1.11
CA GLY A 66 1.57 -6.04 1.46
C GLY A 66 0.32 -6.03 0.59
N ILE A 67 -0.16 -7.22 0.24
CA ILE A 67 -1.38 -7.43 -0.56
C ILE A 67 -2.38 -8.30 0.20
N PHE A 68 -3.61 -7.80 0.39
CA PHE A 68 -4.67 -8.42 1.16
C PHE A 68 -5.91 -8.71 0.28
N GLY A 69 -5.95 -9.91 -0.29
CA GLY A 69 -7.00 -10.34 -1.22
C GLY A 69 -8.36 -10.64 -0.56
N PRO A 70 -9.37 -11.05 -1.36
CA PRO A 70 -10.70 -11.37 -0.86
C PRO A 70 -10.67 -12.49 0.19
N GLY A 71 -11.45 -12.32 1.27
CA GLY A 71 -11.52 -13.30 2.35
C GLY A 71 -10.40 -13.20 3.39
N THR A 72 -9.45 -12.27 3.25
CA THR A 72 -8.45 -12.00 4.29
C THR A 72 -9.14 -11.58 5.60
N PRO A 73 -8.94 -12.30 6.73
CA PRO A 73 -9.50 -11.89 8.01
C PRO A 73 -8.87 -10.57 8.48
N VAL A 74 -9.71 -9.65 8.99
CA VAL A 74 -9.27 -8.33 9.45
C VAL A 74 -8.19 -8.42 10.52
N ALA A 75 -8.34 -9.33 11.49
CA ALA A 75 -7.35 -9.53 12.55
C ALA A 75 -5.98 -9.95 11.99
N THR A 76 -5.98 -10.85 11.00
CA THR A 76 -4.75 -11.30 10.32
C THR A 76 -4.10 -10.16 9.54
N ALA A 77 -4.88 -9.36 8.80
CA ALA A 77 -4.36 -8.20 8.09
C ALA A 77 -3.76 -7.17 9.06
N ALA A 78 -4.45 -6.88 10.17
CA ALA A 78 -3.98 -5.92 11.17
C ALA A 78 -2.65 -6.34 11.80
N VAL A 79 -2.53 -7.60 12.22
CA VAL A 79 -1.26 -8.15 12.75
C VAL A 79 -0.16 -8.04 11.70
N LYS A 80 -0.43 -8.43 10.45
CA LYS A 80 0.59 -8.41 9.40
C LYS A 80 1.07 -7.00 9.05
N ILE A 81 0.16 -6.02 9.02
CA ILE A 81 0.52 -4.61 8.79
C ILE A 81 1.39 -4.09 9.93
N LEU A 82 1.09 -4.48 11.17
CA LEU A 82 1.88 -4.06 12.33
C LEU A 82 3.28 -4.71 12.31
N GLU A 83 3.39 -5.98 11.96
CA GLU A 83 4.70 -6.65 11.78
C GLU A 83 5.56 -5.90 10.75
N ILE A 84 5.01 -5.64 9.56
CA ILE A 84 5.72 -4.91 8.48
C ILE A 84 6.16 -3.51 8.95
N LEU A 85 5.30 -2.82 9.71
CA LEU A 85 5.63 -1.51 10.25
C LEU A 85 6.79 -1.57 11.24
N LEU A 86 6.77 -2.55 12.15
CA LEU A 86 7.82 -2.71 13.15
C LEU A 86 9.16 -3.11 12.52
N GLU A 87 9.16 -4.05 11.57
CA GLU A 87 10.36 -4.47 10.83
C GLU A 87 11.07 -3.27 10.19
N LYS A 88 10.31 -2.33 9.61
CA LYS A 88 10.86 -1.11 9.00
C LYS A 88 11.60 -0.18 9.98
N PHE A 89 11.26 -0.21 11.27
CA PHE A 89 11.88 0.63 12.30
C PHE A 89 12.96 -0.09 13.11
N GLU A 90 13.17 -1.38 12.88
CA GLU A 90 14.24 -2.15 13.49
C GLU A 90 15.55 -2.11 12.67
N GLU A 91 15.49 -1.67 11.40
CA GLU A 91 16.63 -1.36 10.53
C GLU A 91 17.20 0.04 10.75
#